data_AF-A0A4Q4CYE1-F1
#
_entry.id   AF-A0A4Q4CYE1-F1
#
_cell.length_a   1.000
_cell.length_b   1.000
_cell.length_c   1.000
_cell.angle_alpha   90.00
_cell.angle_beta   90.00
_cell.angle_gamma   90.00
#
_symmetry.space_group_name_H-M   'P 1'
#
loop_
_entity.id
_entity.type
_entity.pdbx_description
1 polymer ?
#
loop_
_entity_poly.entity_id
_entity_poly.type
_entity_poly.pdbx_seq_one_letter_code
_entity_poly.pdbx_strand_id
1 'polypeptide(L)'
;MRRRTLAATIAALGAPLRASAQSGTPWPGRPVRIVVPFGLGGSADVAARFLADPLTQALGQPVVIENRPGAGAVIGTDLVAKAPPDGLTLLLMSNTHTANETLLPHRPYALLRDLVPVAAINIAFHVLAVHPSLGVRSVAELIAKAKAAPGTLDYASSGPGTPYHIASEVFAALAGIKLNHIPFRGSNEARTALIAGQVPIMFDAIPTMREQITGGRLIGLGTTGPRRSPLLPEVPTVAESLPGFEASIWLGLMAPAGTPPAIIERLHAEVDRILAAGPAREA
;
A
#
# COMPACT_ATOMS: atom_id res chain seq x y z
N MET A 1 92.86 -33.24 11.87
CA MET A 1 92.47 -34.25 10.86
C MET A 1 90.95 -34.20 10.68
N ARG A 2 90.46 -33.99 9.43
CA ARG A 2 89.16 -34.34 8.79
C ARG A 2 87.85 -34.21 9.62
N ARG A 3 86.75 -33.56 9.21
CA ARG A 3 85.95 -33.59 7.94
C ARG A 3 85.03 -32.33 7.90
N ARG A 4 85.06 -31.43 6.91
CA ARG A 4 84.31 -31.37 5.62
C ARG A 4 82.79 -31.65 5.65
N THR A 5 82.00 -30.54 5.63
CA THR A 5 80.84 -30.18 4.78
C THR A 5 79.91 -31.24 4.16
N LEU A 6 78.59 -31.08 4.38
CA LEU A 6 77.40 -31.20 3.48
C LEU A 6 76.14 -31.17 4.40
N ALA A 7 74.94 -30.64 4.10
CA ALA A 7 74.26 -30.30 2.86
C ALA A 7 73.13 -29.27 3.13
N ALA A 8 72.72 -28.60 2.06
CA ALA A 8 71.66 -27.61 1.96
C ALA A 8 70.24 -28.23 1.92
N THR A 9 69.24 -27.34 1.75
CA THR A 9 67.80 -27.57 1.43
C THR A 9 66.93 -27.99 2.64
N ILE A 10 65.86 -27.27 3.03
CA ILE A 10 64.66 -26.91 2.27
C ILE A 10 64.10 -25.56 2.75
N ALA A 11 63.94 -24.63 1.82
CA ALA A 11 62.99 -23.52 1.91
C ALA A 11 61.74 -23.89 1.10
N ALA A 12 60.61 -23.29 1.48
CA ALA A 12 59.27 -23.34 0.87
C ALA A 12 58.34 -24.49 1.34
N LEU A 13 57.38 -24.14 2.20
CA LEU A 13 55.94 -24.11 1.86
C LEU A 13 55.18 -23.60 3.08
N GLY A 14 54.89 -22.31 3.10
CA GLY A 14 54.09 -21.66 4.13
C GLY A 14 53.27 -20.53 3.53
N ALA A 15 52.63 -20.80 2.39
CA ALA A 15 51.62 -19.88 1.87
C ALA A 15 50.44 -19.89 2.86
N PRO A 16 50.08 -18.76 3.49
CA PRO A 16 48.83 -18.69 4.21
C PRO A 16 47.73 -18.87 3.17
N LEU A 17 47.05 -20.02 3.23
CA LEU A 17 45.75 -20.20 2.61
C LEU A 17 44.91 -19.02 3.08
N ARG A 18 44.69 -18.06 2.17
CA ARG A 18 43.66 -17.05 2.35
C ARG A 18 42.35 -17.84 2.41
N ALA A 19 41.91 -18.15 3.63
CA ALA A 19 40.55 -18.56 3.87
C ALA A 19 39.68 -17.42 3.34
N SER A 20 39.16 -17.58 2.12
CA SER A 20 38.06 -16.77 1.65
C SER A 20 36.89 -17.12 2.55
N ALA A 21 36.72 -16.38 3.64
CA ALA A 21 35.48 -16.31 4.37
C ALA A 21 34.44 -15.62 3.47
N GLN A 22 34.03 -16.34 2.43
CA GLN A 22 32.90 -16.01 1.57
C GLN A 22 31.79 -16.97 1.94
N SER A 23 31.19 -16.73 3.10
CA SER A 23 29.84 -17.20 3.41
C SER A 23 29.24 -16.26 4.44
N GLY A 24 29.06 -14.99 4.04
CA GLY A 24 27.89 -14.29 4.53
C GLY A 24 26.68 -15.16 4.17
N THR A 25 25.80 -15.41 5.13
CA THR A 25 24.54 -16.13 4.86
C THR A 25 23.88 -15.48 3.64
N PRO A 26 23.57 -16.23 2.57
CA PRO A 26 22.96 -15.66 1.38
C PRO A 26 21.69 -14.92 1.79
N TRP A 27 21.51 -13.71 1.26
CA TRP A 27 20.33 -12.92 1.57
C TRP A 27 19.07 -13.58 0.95
N PRO A 28 17.93 -13.62 1.66
CA PRO A 28 17.78 -13.27 3.07
C PRO A 28 18.21 -14.42 4.00
N GLY A 29 18.99 -14.11 5.04
CA GLY A 29 19.42 -15.09 6.05
C GLY A 29 18.44 -15.29 7.22
N ARG A 30 17.33 -14.54 7.23
CA ARG A 30 16.28 -14.52 8.25
C ARG A 30 14.97 -13.99 7.64
N PRO A 31 13.82 -14.07 8.33
CA PRO A 31 12.55 -13.58 7.81
C PRO A 31 12.59 -12.13 7.31
N VAL A 32 11.92 -11.88 6.19
CA VAL A 32 11.65 -10.53 5.66
C VAL A 32 10.33 -10.04 6.26
N ARG A 33 10.28 -8.78 6.66
CA ARG A 33 9.08 -8.15 7.20
C ARG A 33 8.56 -7.08 6.24
N ILE A 34 7.27 -7.12 5.93
CA ILE A 34 6.54 -6.05 5.26
C ILE A 34 5.69 -5.33 6.30
N VAL A 35 6.01 -4.07 6.56
CA VAL A 35 5.26 -3.20 7.46
C VAL A 35 4.15 -2.53 6.66
N VAL A 36 2.91 -2.74 7.12
CA VAL A 36 1.70 -2.14 6.54
C VAL A 36 1.23 -1.03 7.47
N PRO A 37 1.37 0.26 7.12
CA PRO A 37 1.05 1.35 8.02
C PRO A 37 -0.46 1.68 8.08
N PHE A 38 -1.29 0.66 7.84
CA PHE A 38 -2.75 0.73 7.74
C PHE A 38 -3.41 -0.41 8.54
N GLY A 39 -4.69 -0.24 8.86
CA GLY A 39 -5.48 -1.23 9.60
C GLY A 39 -5.65 -2.56 8.85
N LEU A 40 -5.87 -3.63 9.62
CA LEU A 40 -6.12 -4.99 9.15
C LEU A 40 -7.36 -5.07 8.25
N GLY A 41 -7.32 -5.93 7.24
CA GLY A 41 -8.44 -6.15 6.31
C GLY A 41 -8.70 -5.00 5.33
N GLY A 42 -7.88 -3.94 5.35
CA GLY A 42 -7.88 -2.91 4.31
C GLY A 42 -7.18 -3.39 3.03
N SER A 43 -7.34 -2.65 1.93
CA SER A 43 -6.75 -2.98 0.62
C SER A 43 -5.23 -3.25 0.69
N ALA A 44 -4.52 -2.42 1.45
CA ALA A 44 -3.09 -2.52 1.68
C ALA A 44 -2.70 -3.85 2.38
N ASP A 45 -3.40 -4.21 3.45
CA ASP A 45 -3.17 -5.47 4.19
C ASP A 45 -3.45 -6.69 3.31
N VAL A 46 -4.54 -6.66 2.54
CA VAL A 46 -4.90 -7.73 1.60
C VAL A 46 -3.81 -7.92 0.54
N ALA A 47 -3.33 -6.82 -0.06
CA ALA A 47 -2.27 -6.88 -1.06
C ALA A 47 -0.95 -7.42 -0.49
N ALA A 48 -0.56 -6.98 0.71
CA ALA A 48 0.66 -7.48 1.36
C ALA A 48 0.57 -8.98 1.65
N ARG A 49 -0.58 -9.46 2.15
CA ARG A 49 -0.81 -10.88 2.41
C ARG A 49 -0.84 -11.71 1.13
N PHE A 50 -1.39 -11.18 0.05
CA PHE A 50 -1.34 -11.81 -1.28
C PHE A 50 0.10 -12.05 -1.76
N LEU A 51 1.01 -11.11 -1.48
CA LEU A 51 2.43 -11.24 -1.85
C LEU A 51 3.23 -12.14 -0.89
N ALA A 52 2.80 -12.30 0.37
CA ALA A 52 3.60 -12.92 1.42
C ALA A 52 3.97 -14.39 1.12
N ASP A 53 3.00 -15.22 0.78
CA ASP A 53 3.25 -16.65 0.54
C ASP A 53 4.12 -16.89 -0.70
N PRO A 54 3.85 -16.28 -1.87
CA PRO A 54 4.71 -16.44 -3.04
C PRO A 54 6.12 -15.87 -2.86
N LEU A 55 6.27 -14.76 -2.13
CA LEU A 55 7.60 -14.24 -1.79
C LEU A 55 8.34 -15.18 -0.83
N THR A 56 7.64 -15.78 0.14
CA THR A 56 8.24 -16.77 1.04
C THR A 56 8.84 -17.94 0.26
N GLN A 57 8.11 -18.45 -0.73
CA GLN A 57 8.60 -19.52 -1.60
C GLN A 57 9.79 -19.07 -2.45
N ALA A 58 9.75 -17.85 -3.02
CA ALA A 58 10.78 -17.34 -3.91
C ALA A 58 12.09 -16.93 -3.19
N LEU A 59 11.99 -16.50 -1.93
CA LEU A 59 13.12 -16.04 -1.13
C LEU A 59 13.69 -17.13 -0.21
N GLY A 60 12.96 -18.23 0.02
CA GLY A 60 13.39 -19.30 0.92
C GLY A 60 13.40 -18.91 2.39
N GLN A 61 12.81 -17.77 2.74
CA GLN A 61 12.63 -17.29 4.11
C GLN A 61 11.20 -16.78 4.30
N PRO A 62 10.62 -16.89 5.52
CA PRO A 62 9.30 -16.35 5.80
C PRO A 62 9.19 -14.87 5.49
N VAL A 63 8.09 -14.47 4.84
CA VAL A 63 7.68 -13.07 4.70
C VAL A 63 6.53 -12.78 5.65
N VAL A 64 6.78 -11.93 6.65
CA VAL A 64 5.83 -11.63 7.73
C VAL A 64 5.21 -10.25 7.51
N ILE A 65 3.88 -10.19 7.61
CA ILE A 65 3.12 -8.94 7.53
C ILE A 65 2.92 -8.36 8.93
N GLU A 66 3.31 -7.10 9.12
CA GLU A 66 3.15 -6.38 10.39
C GLU A 66 2.36 -5.08 10.20
N ASN A 67 1.14 -5.04 10.70
CA ASN A 67 0.31 -3.83 10.62
C ASN A 67 0.69 -2.83 11.72
N ARG A 68 1.08 -1.61 11.33
CA ARG A 68 1.47 -0.49 12.21
C ARG A 68 0.68 0.79 11.87
N PRO A 69 -0.64 0.81 12.05
CA PRO A 69 -1.46 1.98 11.73
C PRO A 69 -1.21 3.15 12.68
N GLY A 70 -1.62 4.35 12.25
CA GLY A 70 -1.70 5.55 13.09
C GLY A 70 -1.05 6.79 12.46
N ALA A 71 -1.52 7.96 12.88
CA ALA A 71 -1.08 9.28 12.39
C ALA A 71 -0.99 9.39 10.86
N GLY A 72 -2.00 8.86 10.14
CA GLY A 72 -2.01 8.89 8.67
C GLY A 72 -0.85 8.12 8.04
N ALA A 73 -0.54 6.91 8.53
CA ALA A 73 0.58 6.07 8.10
C ALA A 73 1.98 6.49 8.60
N VAL A 74 2.12 7.58 9.35
CA VAL A 74 3.43 8.05 9.83
C VAL A 74 4.12 7.03 10.74
N ILE A 75 3.40 6.36 11.65
CA ILE A 75 4.00 5.47 12.66
C ILE A 75 4.74 4.29 12.00
N GLY A 76 4.07 3.55 11.12
CA GLY A 76 4.68 2.42 10.41
C GLY A 76 5.77 2.88 9.44
N THR A 77 5.59 4.04 8.80
CA THR A 77 6.58 4.57 7.84
C THR A 77 7.88 4.97 8.54
N ASP A 78 7.80 5.69 9.65
CA ASP A 78 8.96 6.12 10.44
C ASP A 78 9.78 4.91 10.93
N LEU A 79 9.10 3.84 11.34
CA LEU A 79 9.74 2.59 11.73
C LEU A 79 10.58 1.99 10.60
N VAL A 80 10.06 1.97 9.36
CA VAL A 80 10.81 1.43 8.22
C VAL A 80 11.91 2.39 7.80
N ALA A 81 11.65 3.70 7.74
CA ALA A 81 12.64 4.70 7.35
C ALA A 81 13.91 4.67 8.21
N LYS A 82 13.79 4.24 9.48
CA LYS A 82 14.91 4.10 10.44
C LYS A 82 15.43 2.67 10.60
N ALA A 83 14.90 1.70 9.85
CA ALA A 83 15.37 0.33 9.90
C ALA A 83 16.74 0.17 9.23
N PRO A 84 17.53 -0.87 9.58
CA PRO A 84 18.75 -1.18 8.85
C PRO A 84 18.46 -1.34 7.35
N PRO A 85 19.31 -0.79 6.46
CA PRO A 85 19.15 -0.91 5.01
C PRO A 85 19.63 -2.28 4.51
N ASP A 86 19.15 -3.37 5.11
CA ASP A 86 19.50 -4.76 4.79
C ASP A 86 18.43 -5.46 3.94
N GLY A 87 17.37 -4.74 3.55
CA GLY A 87 16.24 -5.26 2.78
C GLY A 87 15.32 -6.23 3.52
N LEU A 88 15.49 -6.38 4.85
CA LEU A 88 14.67 -7.29 5.66
C LEU A 88 13.48 -6.60 6.32
N THR A 89 13.40 -5.27 6.26
CA THR A 89 12.22 -4.51 6.65
C THR A 89 11.80 -3.63 5.47
N LEU A 90 10.61 -3.90 4.94
CA LEU A 90 10.04 -3.20 3.79
C LEU A 90 8.78 -2.46 4.22
N LEU A 91 8.45 -1.39 3.50
CA LEU A 91 7.24 -0.60 3.71
C LEU A 91 6.27 -0.87 2.58
N LEU A 92 5.03 -1.22 2.92
CA LEU A 92 3.93 -1.16 1.98
C LEU A 92 3.38 0.28 1.91
N MET A 93 3.69 0.93 0.79
CA MET A 93 3.35 2.31 0.51
C MET A 93 2.00 2.43 -0.23
N SER A 94 1.38 3.61 -0.15
CA SER A 94 0.19 4.00 -0.93
C SER A 94 0.18 5.53 -1.20
N ASN A 95 -0.84 6.04 -1.89
CA ASN A 95 -1.07 7.49 -2.10
C ASN A 95 -0.95 8.33 -0.81
N THR A 96 -1.25 7.74 0.36
CA THR A 96 -1.12 8.42 1.66
C THR A 96 0.26 9.03 1.85
N HIS A 97 1.29 8.31 1.43
CA HIS A 97 2.67 8.73 1.67
C HIS A 97 3.02 9.94 0.82
N THR A 98 2.54 10.01 -0.42
CA THR A 98 2.70 11.20 -1.27
C THR A 98 1.83 12.36 -0.81
N ALA A 99 0.60 12.10 -0.31
CA ALA A 99 -0.26 13.15 0.24
C ALA A 99 0.34 13.76 1.51
N ASN A 100 0.95 12.93 2.37
CA ASN A 100 1.61 13.40 3.59
C ASN A 100 2.81 14.29 3.31
N GLU A 101 3.39 14.25 2.11
CA GLU A 101 4.50 15.14 1.77
C GLU A 101 4.08 16.62 1.88
N THR A 102 2.81 16.93 1.59
CA THR A 102 2.22 18.27 1.71
C THR A 102 1.36 18.44 2.96
N LEU A 103 0.61 17.40 3.36
CA LEU A 103 -0.32 17.50 4.50
C LEU A 103 0.38 17.52 5.86
N LEU A 104 1.55 16.90 5.99
CA LEU A 104 2.26 16.73 7.26
C LEU A 104 3.69 17.28 7.16
N PRO A 105 3.90 18.61 7.16
CA PRO A 105 5.22 19.22 6.91
C PRO A 105 6.29 18.88 7.96
N HIS A 106 5.91 18.46 9.17
CA HIS A 106 6.82 18.16 10.28
C HIS A 106 6.88 16.67 10.64
N ARG A 107 6.71 15.79 9.65
CA ARG A 107 6.86 14.33 9.81
C ARG A 107 8.33 13.93 10.11
N PRO A 108 8.56 12.81 10.83
CA PRO A 108 9.89 12.41 11.31
C PRO A 108 10.79 11.75 10.24
N TYR A 109 10.34 11.70 8.98
CA TYR A 109 11.05 11.16 7.82
C TYR A 109 10.76 12.02 6.59
N ALA A 110 11.61 11.96 5.56
CA ALA A 110 11.33 12.49 4.24
C ALA A 110 11.27 11.34 3.23
N LEU A 111 10.14 11.17 2.54
CA LEU A 111 9.83 9.95 1.78
C LEU A 111 10.93 9.55 0.81
N LEU A 112 11.35 10.43 -0.10
CA LEU A 112 12.35 10.11 -1.13
C LEU A 112 13.81 10.22 -0.66
N ARG A 113 14.04 10.73 0.56
CA ARG A 113 15.38 10.77 1.16
C ARG A 113 15.66 9.49 1.95
N ASP A 114 14.68 9.04 2.72
CA ASP A 114 14.87 7.98 3.72
C ASP A 114 14.37 6.61 3.22
N LEU A 115 13.68 6.55 2.09
CA LEU A 115 13.19 5.33 1.47
C LEU A 115 13.50 5.30 -0.03
N VAL A 116 13.69 4.09 -0.56
CA VAL A 116 13.89 3.81 -1.98
C VAL A 116 12.80 2.89 -2.52
N PRO A 117 12.30 3.11 -3.75
CA PRO A 117 11.28 2.27 -4.35
C PRO A 117 11.82 0.87 -4.66
N VAL A 118 10.97 -0.14 -4.43
CA VAL A 118 11.25 -1.54 -4.76
C VAL A 118 10.38 -1.97 -5.94
N ALA A 119 9.06 -1.88 -5.82
CA ALA A 119 8.15 -2.32 -6.87
C ALA A 119 6.79 -1.61 -6.78
N ALA A 120 6.14 -1.42 -7.92
CA ALA A 120 4.71 -1.11 -7.98
C ALA A 120 3.92 -2.40 -7.77
N ILE A 121 2.83 -2.34 -7.00
CA ILE A 121 2.01 -3.52 -6.69
C ILE A 121 0.74 -3.50 -7.52
N ASN A 122 -0.05 -2.43 -7.42
CA ASN A 122 -1.24 -2.27 -8.22
C ASN A 122 -1.68 -0.80 -8.32
N ILE A 123 -2.56 -0.55 -9.28
CA ILE A 123 -3.43 0.62 -9.34
C ILE A 123 -4.85 0.08 -9.43
N ALA A 124 -5.71 0.52 -8.51
CA ALA A 124 -7.12 0.19 -8.42
C ALA A 124 -7.94 1.48 -8.35
N PHE A 125 -9.26 1.34 -8.44
CA PHE A 125 -10.19 2.45 -8.35
C PHE A 125 -11.18 2.25 -7.20
N HIS A 126 -11.79 3.35 -6.80
CA HIS A 126 -12.82 3.37 -5.78
C HIS A 126 -14.21 3.18 -6.41
N VAL A 127 -15.17 2.91 -5.55
CA VAL A 127 -16.59 3.15 -5.77
C VAL A 127 -17.10 4.10 -4.69
N LEU A 128 -17.83 5.13 -5.11
CA LEU A 128 -18.67 5.95 -4.25
C LEU A 128 -19.87 5.12 -3.84
N ALA A 129 -19.90 4.70 -2.58
CA ALA A 129 -20.99 3.94 -2.01
C ALA A 129 -21.74 4.76 -0.96
N VAL A 130 -23.05 4.54 -0.88
CA VAL A 130 -23.90 5.15 0.14
C VAL A 130 -24.77 4.10 0.84
N HIS A 131 -25.13 4.40 2.08
CA HIS A 131 -26.14 3.62 2.79
C HIS A 131 -27.55 3.89 2.21
N PRO A 132 -28.42 2.89 2.01
CA PRO A 132 -29.73 3.06 1.38
C PRO A 132 -30.65 4.08 2.07
N SER A 133 -30.52 4.28 3.39
CA SER A 133 -31.31 5.28 4.14
C SER A 133 -31.02 6.72 3.72
N LEU A 134 -29.91 6.97 3.01
CA LEU A 134 -29.63 8.30 2.45
C LEU A 134 -30.62 8.67 1.34
N GLY A 135 -31.29 7.70 0.72
CA GLY A 135 -32.36 7.95 -0.26
C GLY A 135 -31.87 8.59 -1.56
N VAL A 136 -30.60 8.39 -1.94
CA VAL A 136 -30.03 8.81 -3.22
C VAL A 136 -29.58 7.59 -4.02
N ARG A 137 -29.72 7.65 -5.34
CA ARG A 137 -29.41 6.55 -6.27
C ARG A 137 -28.47 6.95 -7.41
N SER A 138 -28.08 8.22 -7.46
CA SER A 138 -27.12 8.74 -8.44
C SER A 138 -26.16 9.75 -7.82
N VAL A 139 -25.02 9.97 -8.48
CA VAL A 139 -24.07 11.03 -8.12
C VAL A 139 -24.75 12.41 -8.16
N ALA A 140 -25.58 12.67 -9.17
CA ALA A 140 -26.32 13.93 -9.30
C ALA A 140 -27.27 14.18 -8.11
N GLU A 141 -28.01 13.16 -7.67
CA GLU A 141 -28.87 13.24 -6.49
C GLU A 141 -28.08 13.49 -5.21
N LEU A 142 -26.92 12.83 -5.04
CA LEU A 142 -26.04 13.08 -3.90
C LEU A 142 -25.56 14.54 -3.89
N ILE A 143 -25.09 15.06 -5.03
CA ILE A 143 -24.63 16.44 -5.15
C ILE A 143 -25.78 17.42 -4.83
N ALA A 144 -26.97 17.20 -5.39
CA ALA A 144 -28.13 18.03 -5.13
C ALA A 144 -28.50 18.02 -3.63
N LYS A 145 -28.53 16.85 -3.00
CA LYS A 145 -28.80 16.70 -1.57
C LYS A 145 -27.76 17.42 -0.70
N ALA A 146 -26.48 17.29 -1.02
CA ALA A 146 -25.40 17.96 -0.30
C ALA A 146 -25.44 19.49 -0.48
N LYS A 147 -25.85 20.00 -1.64
CA LYS A 147 -26.04 21.45 -1.88
C LYS A 147 -27.24 22.01 -1.12
N ALA A 148 -28.31 21.25 -0.99
CA ALA A 148 -29.51 21.66 -0.26
C ALA A 148 -29.26 21.82 1.25
N ALA A 149 -28.31 21.06 1.81
CA ALA A 149 -27.96 21.12 3.23
C ALA A 149 -26.42 21.00 3.44
N PRO A 150 -25.65 22.06 3.15
CA PRO A 150 -24.19 22.01 3.21
C PRO A 150 -23.65 21.68 4.60
N GLY A 151 -22.70 20.74 4.69
CA GLY A 151 -22.06 20.36 5.96
C GLY A 151 -22.95 19.55 6.90
N THR A 152 -24.03 18.95 6.38
CA THR A 152 -24.90 18.03 7.16
C THR A 152 -24.67 16.56 6.82
N LEU A 153 -23.97 16.28 5.72
CA LEU A 153 -23.67 14.92 5.29
C LEU A 153 -22.26 14.54 5.71
N ASP A 154 -22.17 13.43 6.42
CA ASP A 154 -20.91 12.86 6.87
C ASP A 154 -20.38 11.87 5.83
N TYR A 155 -19.06 11.69 5.76
CA TYR A 155 -18.45 10.63 4.98
C TYR A 155 -17.34 9.93 5.76
N ALA A 156 -17.18 8.64 5.50
CA ALA A 156 -16.20 7.80 6.16
C ALA A 156 -14.88 7.75 5.37
N SER A 157 -13.76 7.65 6.09
CA SER A 157 -12.48 7.25 5.50
C SER A 157 -11.63 6.48 6.50
N SER A 158 -10.49 5.93 6.08
CA SER A 158 -9.51 5.33 6.98
C SER A 158 -8.52 6.34 7.59
N GLY A 159 -8.90 7.62 7.68
CA GLY A 159 -8.13 8.68 8.30
C GLY A 159 -7.67 9.78 7.33
N PRO A 160 -7.14 10.90 7.86
CA PRO A 160 -6.62 12.01 7.06
C PRO A 160 -5.51 11.57 6.11
N GLY A 161 -5.47 12.14 4.91
CA GLY A 161 -4.47 11.87 3.87
C GLY A 161 -4.61 10.50 3.18
N THR A 162 -5.53 9.64 3.61
CA THR A 162 -5.75 8.32 2.99
C THR A 162 -6.40 8.43 1.60
N PRO A 163 -6.22 7.45 0.68
CA PRO A 163 -6.83 7.52 -0.66
C PRO A 163 -8.33 7.82 -0.62
N TYR A 164 -9.03 7.25 0.36
CA TYR A 164 -10.46 7.45 0.59
C TYR A 164 -10.81 8.88 1.02
N HIS A 165 -10.00 9.48 1.89
CA HIS A 165 -10.13 10.88 2.28
C HIS A 165 -9.89 11.80 1.09
N ILE A 166 -8.78 11.60 0.36
CA ILE A 166 -8.44 12.41 -0.81
C ILE A 166 -9.50 12.30 -1.91
N ALA A 167 -10.02 11.10 -2.21
CA ALA A 167 -11.10 10.92 -3.18
C ALA A 167 -12.36 11.71 -2.79
N SER A 168 -12.71 11.69 -1.49
CA SER A 168 -13.87 12.40 -0.97
C SER A 168 -13.71 13.92 -1.01
N GLU A 169 -12.53 14.43 -0.64
CA GLU A 169 -12.22 15.87 -0.69
C GLU A 169 -12.14 16.39 -2.12
N VAL A 170 -11.55 15.63 -3.06
CA VAL A 170 -11.54 15.98 -4.49
C VAL A 170 -12.97 15.98 -5.05
N PHE A 171 -13.80 15.02 -4.64
CA PHE A 171 -15.21 14.97 -5.04
C PHE A 171 -15.97 16.20 -4.54
N ALA A 172 -15.82 16.51 -3.25
CA ALA A 172 -16.46 17.65 -2.62
C ALA A 172 -16.06 18.98 -3.27
N ALA A 173 -14.76 19.16 -3.52
CA ALA A 173 -14.21 20.34 -4.18
C ALA A 173 -14.74 20.51 -5.62
N LEU A 174 -14.68 19.46 -6.44
CA LEU A 174 -15.16 19.51 -7.84
C LEU A 174 -16.68 19.69 -7.93
N ALA A 175 -17.45 19.07 -7.03
CA ALA A 175 -18.91 19.19 -7.02
C ALA A 175 -19.40 20.52 -6.40
N GLY A 176 -18.52 21.26 -5.72
CA GLY A 176 -18.86 22.47 -4.97
C GLY A 176 -19.82 22.17 -3.81
N ILE A 177 -19.52 21.12 -3.03
CA ILE A 177 -20.33 20.69 -1.88
C ILE A 177 -19.47 20.63 -0.62
N LYS A 178 -20.13 20.67 0.54
CA LYS A 178 -19.47 20.51 1.84
C LYS A 178 -19.95 19.23 2.51
N LEU A 179 -19.00 18.34 2.82
CA LEU A 179 -19.20 17.11 3.58
C LEU A 179 -18.36 17.18 4.86
N ASN A 180 -18.75 16.44 5.91
CA ASN A 180 -17.95 16.32 7.12
C ASN A 180 -17.19 15.01 7.13
N HIS A 181 -15.89 15.07 7.39
CA HIS A 181 -15.04 13.89 7.42
C HIS A 181 -15.13 13.17 8.78
N ILE A 182 -15.48 11.89 8.76
CA ILE A 182 -15.45 10.98 9.91
C ILE A 182 -14.28 9.98 9.72
N PRO A 183 -13.12 10.20 10.36
CA PRO A 183 -11.96 9.33 10.23
C PRO A 183 -12.07 8.07 11.12
N PHE A 184 -11.80 6.91 10.54
CA PHE A 184 -11.64 5.64 11.26
C PHE A 184 -10.19 5.17 11.25
N ARG A 185 -9.82 4.18 12.07
CA ARG A 185 -8.43 3.68 12.16
C ARG A 185 -8.02 2.82 10.96
N GLY A 186 -9.00 2.33 10.19
CA GLY A 186 -8.80 1.53 8.99
C GLY A 186 -10.05 1.52 8.10
N SER A 187 -9.89 1.17 6.83
CA SER A 187 -11.03 1.17 5.88
C SER A 187 -12.03 0.06 6.17
N ASN A 188 -11.62 -1.03 6.80
CA ASN A 188 -12.56 -2.05 7.26
C ASN A 188 -13.55 -1.49 8.30
N GLU A 189 -13.05 -0.76 9.30
CA GLU A 189 -13.89 -0.12 10.33
C GLU A 189 -14.85 0.91 9.72
N ALA A 190 -14.35 1.77 8.82
CA ALA A 190 -15.16 2.74 8.08
C ALA A 190 -16.26 2.06 7.25
N ARG A 191 -15.93 0.97 6.54
CA ARG A 191 -16.89 0.19 5.75
C ARG A 191 -17.96 -0.44 6.64
N THR A 192 -17.58 -0.99 7.79
CA THR A 192 -18.55 -1.54 8.76
C THR A 192 -19.51 -0.45 9.24
N ALA A 193 -19.01 0.76 9.54
CA ALA A 193 -19.85 1.88 9.93
C ALA A 193 -20.82 2.31 8.82
N LEU A 194 -20.38 2.30 7.56
CA LEU A 194 -21.25 2.55 6.40
C LEU A 194 -22.35 1.49 6.26
N ILE A 195 -21.98 0.20 6.34
CA ILE A 195 -22.94 -0.92 6.27
C ILE A 195 -23.97 -0.85 7.41
N ALA A 196 -23.53 -0.42 8.60
CA ALA A 196 -24.40 -0.23 9.76
C ALA A 196 -25.23 1.07 9.70
N GLY A 197 -25.03 1.93 8.68
CA GLY A 197 -25.74 3.19 8.53
C GLY A 197 -25.32 4.29 9.53
N GLN A 198 -24.17 4.13 10.20
CA GLN A 198 -23.64 5.14 11.13
C GLN A 198 -23.04 6.35 10.40
N VAL A 199 -22.55 6.12 9.18
CA VAL A 199 -22.03 7.14 8.27
C VAL A 199 -22.64 6.88 6.88
N PRO A 200 -23.12 7.91 6.17
CA PRO A 200 -23.97 7.70 5.01
C PRO A 200 -23.20 7.52 3.70
N ILE A 201 -21.94 7.95 3.62
CA ILE A 201 -21.16 8.05 2.37
C ILE A 201 -19.75 7.51 2.59
N MET A 202 -19.20 6.81 1.60
CA MET A 202 -17.79 6.43 1.57
C MET A 202 -17.29 6.22 0.14
N PHE A 203 -16.08 6.67 -0.16
CA PHE A 203 -15.29 6.09 -1.25
C PHE A 203 -14.46 4.94 -0.71
N ASP A 204 -14.54 3.77 -1.33
CA ASP A 204 -13.70 2.62 -0.96
C ASP A 204 -13.36 1.77 -2.19
N ALA A 205 -12.41 0.84 -2.05
CA ALA A 205 -11.96 -0.04 -3.11
C ALA A 205 -13.12 -0.91 -3.63
N ILE A 206 -13.20 -1.05 -4.95
CA ILE A 206 -14.24 -1.85 -5.60
C ILE A 206 -14.27 -3.31 -5.10
N PRO A 207 -13.14 -4.05 -5.00
CA PRO A 207 -13.17 -5.46 -4.59
C PRO A 207 -13.79 -5.68 -3.20
N THR A 208 -13.60 -4.73 -2.29
CA THR A 208 -14.09 -4.83 -0.91
C THR A 208 -15.51 -4.31 -0.74
N MET A 209 -16.04 -3.54 -1.71
CA MET A 209 -17.43 -3.05 -1.72
C MET A 209 -18.36 -3.88 -2.60
N ARG A 210 -17.84 -4.60 -3.61
CA ARG A 210 -18.63 -5.31 -4.63
C ARG A 210 -19.77 -6.13 -4.02
N GLU A 211 -19.45 -7.07 -3.12
CA GLU A 211 -20.45 -7.95 -2.51
C GLU A 211 -21.48 -7.23 -1.64
N GLN A 212 -21.14 -6.04 -1.13
CA GLN A 212 -22.07 -5.20 -0.37
C GLN A 212 -23.05 -4.48 -1.30
N ILE A 213 -22.59 -4.09 -2.49
CA ILE A 213 -23.38 -3.41 -3.52
C ILE A 213 -24.27 -4.40 -4.26
N THR A 214 -23.70 -5.49 -4.77
CA THR A 214 -24.45 -6.54 -5.50
C THR A 214 -25.47 -7.24 -4.61
N GLY A 215 -25.17 -7.38 -3.32
CA GLY A 215 -26.11 -7.88 -2.30
C GLY A 215 -27.15 -6.86 -1.82
N GLY A 216 -27.14 -5.62 -2.33
CA GLY A 216 -28.13 -4.59 -2.01
C GLY A 216 -28.03 -3.99 -0.60
N ARG A 217 -26.98 -4.32 0.17
CA ARG A 217 -26.73 -3.71 1.49
C ARG A 217 -26.27 -2.26 1.36
N LEU A 218 -25.56 -1.93 0.28
CA LEU A 218 -25.12 -0.60 -0.08
C LEU A 218 -25.56 -0.26 -1.51
N ILE A 219 -25.58 1.02 -1.84
CA ILE A 219 -25.81 1.50 -3.20
C ILE A 219 -24.50 2.07 -3.75
N GLY A 220 -23.98 1.49 -4.83
CA GLY A 220 -22.86 2.05 -5.58
C GLY A 220 -23.35 3.15 -6.53
N LEU A 221 -22.94 4.39 -6.30
CA LEU A 221 -23.35 5.54 -7.11
C LEU A 221 -22.43 5.78 -8.31
N GLY A 222 -21.13 5.49 -8.17
CA GLY A 222 -20.17 5.69 -9.26
C GLY A 222 -18.78 5.15 -8.94
N THR A 223 -18.16 4.48 -9.90
CA THR A 223 -16.74 4.11 -9.85
C THR A 223 -15.84 5.29 -10.24
N THR A 224 -14.58 5.28 -9.81
CA THR A 224 -13.70 6.46 -9.94
C THR A 224 -12.62 6.30 -10.99
N GLY A 225 -12.66 5.22 -11.77
CA GLY A 225 -11.73 4.98 -12.87
C GLY A 225 -12.15 5.67 -14.17
N PRO A 226 -11.25 5.69 -15.16
CA PRO A 226 -11.49 6.35 -16.45
C PRO A 226 -12.56 5.66 -17.29
N ARG A 227 -12.94 4.42 -16.93
CA ARG A 227 -14.00 3.62 -17.53
C ARG A 227 -14.71 2.84 -16.44
N ARG A 228 -15.93 2.40 -16.72
CA ARG A 228 -16.69 1.52 -15.81
C ARG A 228 -15.89 0.26 -15.51
N SER A 229 -15.93 -0.17 -14.25
CA SER A 229 -15.24 -1.38 -13.82
C SER A 229 -15.98 -2.63 -14.30
N PRO A 230 -15.28 -3.64 -14.86
CA PRO A 230 -15.90 -4.93 -15.17
C PRO A 230 -16.39 -5.67 -13.91
N LEU A 231 -15.94 -5.27 -12.72
CA LEU A 231 -16.40 -5.84 -11.46
C LEU A 231 -17.75 -5.28 -10.98
N LEU A 232 -18.17 -4.13 -11.51
CA LEU A 232 -19.44 -3.44 -11.23
C LEU A 232 -19.97 -2.78 -12.53
N PRO A 233 -20.26 -3.56 -13.58
CA PRO A 233 -20.59 -3.02 -14.90
C PRO A 233 -21.85 -2.15 -14.92
N GLU A 234 -22.77 -2.39 -13.99
CA GLU A 234 -24.01 -1.63 -13.78
C GLU A 234 -23.78 -0.27 -13.10
N VAL A 235 -22.66 -0.07 -12.41
CA VAL A 235 -22.34 1.18 -11.73
C VAL A 235 -21.63 2.13 -12.71
N PRO A 236 -22.13 3.36 -12.94
CA PRO A 236 -21.48 4.30 -13.84
C PRO A 236 -20.13 4.77 -13.30
N THR A 237 -19.39 5.55 -14.06
CA THR A 237 -18.28 6.32 -13.48
C THR A 237 -18.81 7.59 -12.82
N VAL A 238 -18.11 8.11 -11.79
CA VAL A 238 -18.41 9.44 -11.23
C VAL A 238 -18.24 10.52 -12.29
N ALA A 239 -17.25 10.36 -13.18
CA ALA A 239 -16.96 11.27 -14.28
C ALA A 239 -18.14 11.47 -15.26
N GLU A 240 -19.03 10.48 -15.42
CA GLU A 240 -20.25 10.61 -16.23
C GLU A 240 -21.20 11.68 -15.68
N SER A 241 -21.20 11.95 -14.36
CA SER A 241 -22.01 13.00 -13.73
C SER A 241 -21.19 14.23 -13.29
N LEU A 242 -19.88 14.05 -13.06
CA LEU A 242 -18.96 15.09 -12.62
C LEU A 242 -17.68 15.03 -13.47
N PRO A 243 -17.69 15.60 -14.69
CA PRO A 243 -16.55 15.54 -15.59
C PRO A 243 -15.25 16.05 -14.95
N GLY A 244 -14.14 15.36 -15.23
CA GLY A 244 -12.83 15.67 -14.65
C GLY A 244 -12.55 15.02 -13.30
N PHE A 245 -13.53 14.34 -12.68
CA PHE A 245 -13.31 13.55 -11.48
C PHE A 245 -12.64 12.21 -11.83
N GLU A 246 -11.49 11.94 -11.23
CA GLU A 246 -10.83 10.63 -11.21
C GLU A 246 -10.13 10.47 -9.85
N ALA A 247 -10.14 9.26 -9.30
CA ALA A 247 -9.41 8.96 -8.07
C ALA A 247 -8.94 7.50 -8.04
N SER A 248 -7.63 7.28 -7.98
CA SER A 248 -7.05 5.95 -7.90
C SER A 248 -6.55 5.61 -6.50
N ILE A 249 -6.45 4.32 -6.23
CA ILE A 249 -5.71 3.72 -5.13
C ILE A 249 -4.50 3.07 -5.77
N TRP A 250 -3.30 3.40 -5.35
CA TRP A 250 -2.12 2.67 -5.77
C TRP A 250 -1.33 2.19 -4.56
N LEU A 251 -0.68 1.05 -4.72
CA LEU A 251 0.20 0.45 -3.73
C LEU A 251 1.58 0.21 -4.33
N GLY A 252 2.59 0.35 -3.48
CA GLY A 252 3.97 0.05 -3.84
C GLY A 252 4.71 -0.52 -2.64
N LEU A 253 5.90 -1.04 -2.90
CA LEU A 253 6.83 -1.52 -1.89
C LEU A 253 8.05 -0.59 -1.89
N MET A 254 8.49 -0.21 -0.70
CA MET A 254 9.69 0.62 -0.49
C MET A 254 10.62 -0.08 0.51
N ALA A 255 11.91 0.26 0.47
CA ALA A 255 12.91 -0.18 1.43
C ALA A 255 13.64 1.04 2.05
N PRO A 256 14.34 0.90 3.19
CA PRO A 256 15.16 1.97 3.75
C PRO A 256 16.22 2.44 2.74
N ALA A 257 16.50 3.74 2.72
CA ALA A 257 17.56 4.30 1.89
C ALA A 257 18.92 3.66 2.23
N GLY A 258 19.70 3.37 1.19
CA GLY A 258 20.97 2.64 1.31
C GLY A 258 20.83 1.12 1.18
N THR A 259 19.62 0.57 1.01
CA THR A 259 19.44 -0.86 0.74
C THR A 259 20.20 -1.23 -0.55
N PRO A 260 21.05 -2.27 -0.55
CA PRO A 260 21.87 -2.62 -1.71
C PRO A 260 21.05 -2.81 -3.00
N PRO A 261 21.49 -2.23 -4.14
CA PRO A 261 20.76 -2.33 -5.42
C PRO A 261 20.41 -3.76 -5.83
N ALA A 262 21.34 -4.71 -5.62
CA ALA A 262 21.08 -6.13 -5.93
C ALA A 262 19.92 -6.74 -5.13
N ILE A 263 19.68 -6.27 -3.90
CA ILE A 263 18.53 -6.71 -3.08
C ILE A 263 17.24 -6.08 -3.61
N ILE A 264 17.28 -4.81 -3.98
CA ILE A 264 16.15 -4.11 -4.60
C ILE A 264 15.76 -4.80 -5.92
N GLU A 265 16.73 -5.07 -6.78
CA GLU A 265 16.54 -5.77 -8.06
C GLU A 265 15.95 -7.17 -7.86
N ARG A 266 16.46 -7.93 -6.88
CA ARG A 266 15.91 -9.24 -6.55
C ARG A 266 14.46 -9.14 -6.09
N LEU A 267 14.15 -8.26 -5.12
CA LEU A 267 12.78 -8.06 -4.63
C LEU A 267 11.84 -7.62 -5.75
N HIS A 268 12.26 -6.67 -6.58
CA HIS A 268 11.51 -6.18 -7.73
C HIS A 268 11.17 -7.33 -8.70
N ALA A 269 12.17 -8.11 -9.11
CA ALA A 269 11.98 -9.23 -10.02
C ALA A 269 11.00 -10.28 -9.47
N GLU A 270 11.07 -10.60 -8.17
CA GLU A 270 10.14 -11.54 -7.57
C GLU A 270 8.70 -10.98 -7.49
N VAL A 271 8.53 -9.71 -7.11
CA VAL A 271 7.22 -9.06 -7.06
C VAL A 271 6.58 -9.02 -8.45
N ASP A 272 7.33 -8.57 -9.46
CA ASP A 272 6.84 -8.50 -10.84
C ASP A 272 6.41 -9.86 -11.37
N ARG A 273 7.21 -10.90 -11.11
CA ARG A 273 6.89 -12.28 -11.49
C ARG A 273 5.62 -12.80 -10.80
N ILE A 274 5.41 -12.47 -9.52
CA ILE A 274 4.19 -12.84 -8.78
C ILE A 274 2.96 -12.14 -9.37
N LEU A 275 3.07 -10.83 -9.64
CA LEU A 275 1.98 -10.04 -10.20
C LEU A 275 1.64 -10.44 -11.64
N ALA A 276 2.64 -10.88 -12.41
CA ALA A 276 2.44 -11.41 -13.77
C ALA A 276 1.78 -12.81 -13.78
N ALA A 277 1.95 -13.60 -12.71
CA ALA A 277 1.44 -14.98 -12.63
C ALA A 277 0.00 -15.07 -12.10
N GLY A 278 -0.54 -14.02 -11.48
CA GLY A 278 -1.87 -14.02 -10.87
C GLY A 278 -2.96 -13.31 -11.69
N PRO A 279 -4.24 -13.39 -11.27
CA PRO A 279 -5.34 -12.57 -11.79
C PRO A 279 -5.18 -11.05 -11.56
N ALA A 280 -4.02 -10.59 -11.06
CA ALA A 280 -3.76 -9.25 -10.55
C ALA A 280 -3.92 -8.12 -11.58
N ARG A 281 -4.06 -8.45 -12.88
CA ARG A 281 -4.32 -7.47 -13.94
C ARG A 281 -5.78 -7.02 -14.05
N GLU A 282 -6.74 -7.73 -13.46
CA GLU A 282 -8.17 -7.52 -13.73
C GLU A 282 -9.01 -7.13 -12.48
N ALA A 283 -8.37 -6.87 -11.33
CA ALA A 283 -9.06 -6.49 -10.09
C ALA A 283 -8.93 -4.99 -9.76
#